data_AF-A0A932RE25-F1
#
_entry.id   AF-A0A932RE25-F1
#
_cell.length_a   1.000
_cell.length_b   1.000
_cell.length_c   1.000
_cell.angle_alpha   90.00
_cell.angle_beta   90.00
_cell.angle_gamma   90.00
#
_symmetry.space_group_name_H-M   'P 1'
#
loop_
_entity.id
_entity.type
_entity.pdbx_description
1 polymer ?
#
loop_
_entity_poly.entity_id
_entity_poly.type
_entity_poly.pdbx_seq_one_letter_code
_entity_poly.pdbx_strand_id
1 'polypeptide(L)'
;MMINKNKTGTRFRERVAGVASVLLGFAFFTGAMARPAGPENDLDLIKAKGRVIAEGTNKDSSGPLAVKSYRVEKIDLTQPMDTEINGQIKRVDKAYRVTVNGGPFPYRALVSIMCVDGVSIPAVISSDLNSLVGVTFDESRLKNGATMAVGYGSADASCDASLDMYSILPEKIKLGESR
;
A
#
# COMPACT_ATOMS: atom_id res chain seq x y z
N MET A 1 -15.32 10.17 -84.41
CA MET A 1 -14.60 11.39 -84.86
C MET A 1 -13.70 11.82 -83.70
N MET A 2 -12.40 11.48 -83.72
CA MET A 2 -11.26 12.37 -84.08
C MET A 2 -11.23 13.67 -83.24
N ILE A 3 -10.17 14.20 -82.62
CA ILE A 3 -8.68 14.08 -82.55
C ILE A 3 -8.30 14.90 -81.29
N ASN A 4 -7.55 14.40 -80.29
CA ASN A 4 -6.09 14.40 -80.06
C ASN A 4 -5.31 15.74 -80.12
N LYS A 5 -4.36 15.88 -79.17
CA LYS A 5 -3.14 16.74 -79.10
C LYS A 5 -3.34 18.17 -78.61
N ASN A 6 -2.46 18.80 -77.82
CA ASN A 6 -1.20 18.51 -77.12
C ASN A 6 -0.85 19.82 -76.36
N LYS A 7 -0.06 19.77 -75.28
CA LYS A 7 1.28 20.43 -75.21
C LYS A 7 1.85 20.58 -73.78
N THR A 8 3.06 20.01 -73.62
CA THR A 8 4.27 20.48 -72.88
C THR A 8 4.11 20.92 -71.42
N GLY A 9 4.80 20.37 -70.41
CA GLY A 9 6.08 19.67 -70.36
C GLY A 9 7.17 20.59 -69.78
N THR A 10 7.54 20.42 -68.50
CA THR A 10 8.84 20.89 -67.97
C THR A 10 9.30 20.04 -66.77
N ARG A 11 10.60 19.74 -66.78
CA ARG A 11 11.40 18.81 -65.99
C ARG A 11 11.57 19.27 -64.52
N PHE A 12 11.49 18.37 -63.54
CA PHE A 12 12.58 17.59 -62.91
C PHE A 12 13.56 18.40 -62.05
N ARG A 13 13.46 18.23 -60.71
CA ARG A 13 14.55 17.96 -59.73
C ARG A 13 13.98 18.04 -58.31
N GLU A 14 13.73 16.90 -57.67
CA GLU A 14 14.56 16.35 -56.58
C GLU A 14 14.74 17.29 -55.37
N ARG A 15 14.03 17.00 -54.28
CA ARG A 15 14.63 16.92 -52.95
C ARG A 15 13.97 15.83 -52.11
N VAL A 16 14.86 15.06 -51.51
CA VAL A 16 14.75 13.89 -50.64
C VAL A 16 14.19 14.27 -49.25
N ALA A 17 13.41 13.37 -48.64
CA ALA A 17 13.39 13.00 -47.20
C ALA A 17 12.04 12.29 -46.91
N GLY A 18 12.00 11.01 -46.53
CA GLY A 18 12.35 10.55 -45.18
C GLY A 18 11.07 10.41 -44.35
N VAL A 19 10.35 9.28 -44.48
CA VAL A 19 10.17 8.23 -43.44
C VAL A 19 9.70 8.75 -42.08
N ALA A 20 8.49 8.34 -41.66
CA ALA A 20 8.24 7.87 -40.28
C ALA A 20 6.80 7.31 -40.17
N SER A 21 6.62 6.02 -40.43
CA SER A 21 5.47 5.27 -39.95
C SER A 21 5.59 5.13 -38.44
N VAL A 22 4.76 5.84 -37.68
CA VAL A 22 4.66 5.68 -36.22
C VAL A 22 3.88 4.40 -35.94
N LEU A 23 4.60 3.30 -35.77
CA LEU A 23 4.08 2.10 -35.11
C LEU A 23 3.93 2.44 -33.63
N LEU A 24 2.70 2.68 -33.20
CA LEU A 24 2.35 2.85 -31.80
C LEU A 24 2.45 1.48 -31.11
N GLY A 25 3.66 1.13 -30.65
CA GLY A 25 3.91 -0.05 -29.85
C GLY A 25 3.24 0.11 -28.48
N PHE A 26 2.15 -0.62 -28.25
CA PHE A 26 1.62 -0.88 -26.92
C PHE A 26 2.63 -1.75 -26.16
N ALA A 27 3.53 -1.13 -25.40
CA ALA A 27 4.32 -1.83 -24.40
C ALA A 27 3.42 -2.11 -23.19
N PHE A 28 2.89 -3.33 -23.11
CA PHE A 28 2.42 -3.91 -21.86
C PHE A 28 3.61 -4.04 -20.92
N PHE A 29 3.81 -3.06 -20.03
CA PHE A 29 4.65 -3.25 -18.86
C PHE A 29 3.86 -4.10 -17.85
N THR A 30 3.79 -5.41 -18.08
CA THR A 30 3.49 -6.38 -17.01
C THR A 30 4.79 -6.63 -16.25
N GLY A 31 5.20 -5.64 -15.46
CA GLY A 31 6.28 -5.78 -14.49
C GLY A 31 5.66 -5.84 -13.11
N ALA A 32 5.46 -7.04 -12.58
CA ALA A 32 5.51 -7.22 -11.12
C ALA A 32 6.95 -6.88 -10.71
N MET A 33 7.21 -5.58 -10.50
CA MET A 33 8.50 -5.11 -10.02
C MET A 33 8.63 -5.63 -8.59
N ALA A 34 9.53 -6.59 -8.42
CA ALA A 34 9.98 -7.03 -7.12
C ALA A 34 10.32 -5.78 -6.28
N ARG A 35 9.68 -5.68 -5.12
CA ARG A 35 9.91 -4.62 -4.13
C ARG A 35 11.43 -4.57 -3.86
N PRO A 36 12.13 -3.46 -4.11
CA PRO A 36 13.53 -3.36 -3.79
C PRO A 36 13.67 -3.56 -2.28
N ALA A 37 14.35 -4.65 -1.89
CA ALA A 37 14.66 -4.94 -0.51
C ALA A 37 15.66 -3.88 -0.03
N GLY A 38 15.17 -2.87 0.70
CA GLY A 38 16.03 -2.15 1.63
C GLY A 38 16.63 -3.14 2.64
N PRO A 39 17.75 -2.82 3.28
CA PRO A 39 18.45 -3.75 4.18
C PRO A 39 17.67 -4.13 5.44
N GLU A 40 16.50 -3.54 5.67
CA GLU A 40 15.61 -3.88 6.78
C GLU A 40 14.49 -4.79 6.25
N ASN A 41 14.49 -6.07 6.66
CA ASN A 41 13.38 -6.95 6.35
C ASN A 41 12.15 -6.50 7.15
N ASP A 42 10.93 -6.73 6.65
CA ASP A 42 9.68 -6.38 7.37
C ASP A 42 9.64 -6.98 8.80
N LEU A 43 10.32 -8.11 9.03
CA LEU A 43 10.49 -8.74 10.34
C LEU A 43 11.39 -7.94 11.30
N ASP A 44 12.38 -7.23 10.79
CA ASP A 44 13.27 -6.38 11.58
C ASP A 44 12.52 -5.13 12.04
N LEU A 45 11.68 -4.56 11.17
CA LEU A 45 10.80 -3.42 11.48
C LEU A 45 9.76 -3.76 12.55
N ILE A 46 9.23 -4.99 12.56
CA ILE A 46 8.30 -5.45 13.60
C ILE A 46 8.95 -5.42 14.99
N LYS A 47 10.27 -5.62 15.10
CA LYS A 47 11.00 -5.63 16.38
C LYS A 47 11.78 -4.35 16.66
N ALA A 48 11.93 -3.47 15.68
CA ALA A 48 12.69 -2.24 15.79
C ALA A 48 12.15 -1.32 16.91
N LYS A 49 13.02 -0.51 17.49
CA LYS A 49 12.59 0.49 18.47
C LYS A 49 11.83 1.60 17.75
N GLY A 50 10.63 1.90 18.20
CA GLY A 50 9.82 3.00 17.69
C GLY A 50 9.51 4.03 18.77
N ARG A 51 9.11 5.22 18.34
CA ARG A 51 8.49 6.25 19.17
C ARG A 51 6.98 6.17 19.02
N VAL A 52 6.25 6.03 20.12
CA VAL A 52 4.78 6.07 20.09
C VAL A 52 4.32 7.43 19.59
N ILE A 53 3.46 7.43 18.56
CA ILE A 53 2.85 8.65 18.00
C ILE A 53 1.33 8.68 18.16
N ALA A 54 0.72 7.52 18.43
CA ALA A 54 -0.68 7.38 18.83
C ALA A 54 -0.89 6.08 19.61
N GLU A 55 -1.83 6.09 20.52
CA GLU A 55 -2.38 4.88 21.14
C GLU A 55 -3.82 5.15 21.55
N GLY A 56 -4.60 4.08 21.67
CA GLY A 56 -5.99 4.17 22.08
C GLY A 56 -6.48 2.85 22.63
N THR A 57 -7.49 2.92 23.48
CA THR A 57 -8.09 1.78 24.14
C THR A 57 -9.61 1.95 24.17
N ASN A 58 -10.30 0.92 23.71
CA ASN A 58 -11.75 0.81 23.81
C ASN A 58 -12.14 0.44 25.23
N LYS A 59 -13.26 0.98 25.69
CA LYS A 59 -13.86 0.60 26.98
C LYS A 59 -14.25 -0.88 27.00
N ASP A 60 -14.82 -1.34 25.89
CA ASP A 60 -15.29 -2.72 25.69
C ASP A 60 -14.62 -3.31 24.44
N SER A 61 -14.42 -4.63 24.42
CA SER A 61 -13.90 -5.32 23.23
C SER A 61 -14.92 -5.25 22.09
N SER A 62 -14.44 -5.07 20.86
CA SER A 62 -15.29 -4.90 19.67
C SER A 62 -15.13 -6.03 18.66
N GLY A 63 -16.24 -6.43 18.03
CA GLY A 63 -16.28 -7.38 16.93
C GLY A 63 -15.91 -8.83 17.28
N PRO A 64 -15.94 -9.74 16.29
CA PRO A 64 -15.65 -11.17 16.47
C PRO A 64 -14.22 -11.49 16.94
N LEU A 65 -13.27 -10.57 16.74
CA LEU A 65 -11.87 -10.69 17.17
C LEU A 65 -11.58 -9.90 18.46
N ALA A 66 -12.64 -9.45 19.15
CA ALA A 66 -12.56 -8.82 20.47
C ALA A 66 -11.46 -7.75 20.59
N VAL A 67 -11.36 -6.83 19.61
CA VAL A 67 -10.30 -5.81 19.58
C VAL A 67 -10.46 -4.81 20.72
N LYS A 68 -9.36 -4.49 21.40
CA LYS A 68 -9.36 -3.71 22.65
C LYS A 68 -8.57 -2.42 22.53
N SER A 69 -7.39 -2.45 21.91
CA SER A 69 -6.53 -1.28 21.87
C SER A 69 -5.67 -1.28 20.62
N TYR A 70 -5.09 -0.11 20.33
CA TYR A 70 -4.08 0.04 19.30
C TYR A 70 -2.91 0.87 19.79
N ARG A 71 -1.79 0.71 19.09
CA ARG A 71 -0.59 1.53 19.23
C ARG A 71 0.01 1.76 17.86
N VAL A 72 0.39 2.99 17.57
CA VAL A 72 1.13 3.38 16.38
C VAL A 72 2.49 3.92 16.81
N GLU A 73 3.54 3.32 16.26
CA GLU A 73 4.92 3.72 16.51
C GLU A 73 5.57 4.16 15.21
N LYS A 74 6.29 5.29 15.29
CA LYS A 74 7.18 5.76 14.23
C LYS A 74 8.56 5.17 14.44
N ILE A 75 9.10 4.55 13.40
CA ILE A 75 10.43 3.96 13.37
C ILE A 75 11.24 4.75 12.35
N ASP A 76 12.34 5.35 12.79
CA ASP A 76 13.30 5.98 11.87
C ASP A 76 14.19 4.88 11.28
N LEU A 77 14.26 4.82 9.95
CA LEU A 77 15.06 3.80 9.24
C LEU A 77 16.54 4.15 9.34
N THR A 78 17.39 3.13 9.49
CA THR A 78 18.84 3.35 9.53
C THR A 78 19.40 3.86 8.21
N GLN A 79 18.77 3.45 7.10
CA GLN A 79 19.06 3.92 5.75
C GLN A 79 17.75 4.17 5.01
N PRO A 80 17.59 5.32 4.33
CA PRO A 80 16.38 5.55 3.55
C PRO A 80 16.35 4.62 2.34
N MET A 81 15.17 4.12 2.01
CA MET A 81 14.93 3.19 0.90
C MET A 81 13.80 3.67 0.01
N ASP A 82 13.73 3.11 -1.20
CA ASP A 82 12.67 3.43 -2.14
C ASP A 82 11.59 2.35 -2.05
N THR A 83 10.33 2.75 -1.92
CA THR A 83 9.20 1.83 -1.83
C THR A 83 8.01 2.38 -2.60
N GLU A 84 7.12 1.50 -3.06
CA GLU A 84 5.91 1.91 -3.76
C GLU A 84 4.82 2.32 -2.77
N ILE A 85 4.33 3.54 -2.89
CA ILE A 85 3.24 4.10 -2.08
C ILE A 85 2.22 4.72 -3.02
N ASN A 86 1.00 4.17 -3.03
CA ASN A 86 -0.10 4.61 -3.91
C ASN A 86 0.33 4.66 -5.40
N GLY A 87 1.01 3.62 -5.89
CA GLY A 87 1.44 3.52 -7.30
C GLY A 87 2.67 4.35 -7.67
N GLN A 88 3.33 4.98 -6.69
CA GLN A 88 4.50 5.83 -6.91
C GLN A 88 5.69 5.34 -6.09
N ILE A 89 6.86 5.23 -6.73
CA ILE A 89 8.11 5.00 -6.02
C ILE A 89 8.45 6.26 -5.23
N LYS A 90 8.53 6.13 -3.91
CA LYS A 90 8.90 7.20 -2.98
C LYS A 90 10.08 6.77 -2.14
N ARG A 91 11.03 7.69 -1.97
CA ARG A 91 12.12 7.54 -1.02
C ARG A 91 11.60 7.84 0.38
N VAL A 92 11.69 6.86 1.28
CA VAL A 92 11.22 6.95 2.66
C VAL A 92 12.38 6.77 3.64
N ASP A 93 12.33 7.51 4.73
CA ASP A 93 13.27 7.45 5.85
C ASP A 93 12.61 6.94 7.14
N LYS A 94 11.32 6.57 7.07
CA LYS A 94 10.49 6.16 8.21
C LYS A 94 9.61 4.98 7.84
N ALA A 95 9.36 4.14 8.83
CA ALA A 95 8.30 3.15 8.84
C ALA A 95 7.34 3.42 10.01
N TYR A 96 6.15 2.84 9.92
CA TYR A 96 5.14 2.94 10.94
C TYR A 96 4.65 1.55 11.32
N ARG A 97 4.88 1.18 12.57
CA ARG A 97 4.37 -0.06 13.14
C ARG A 97 3.01 0.21 13.78
N VAL A 98 2.02 -0.55 13.39
CA VAL A 98 0.69 -0.53 13.97
C VAL A 98 0.45 -1.85 14.68
N THR A 99 0.20 -1.79 15.98
CA THR A 99 -0.14 -2.94 16.81
C THR A 99 -1.60 -2.82 17.23
N VAL A 100 -2.38 -3.86 16.99
CA VAL A 100 -3.76 -3.98 17.49
C VAL A 100 -3.80 -5.13 18.48
N ASN A 101 -4.26 -4.86 19.69
CA ASN A 101 -4.48 -5.89 20.71
C ASN A 101 -5.94 -6.32 20.70
N GLY A 102 -6.16 -7.63 20.83
CA GLY A 102 -7.46 -8.25 20.80
C GLY A 102 -7.34 -9.76 20.95
N GLY A 103 -8.22 -10.49 20.29
CA GLY A 103 -8.13 -11.92 20.14
C GLY A 103 -8.85 -12.73 21.22
N PRO A 104 -8.59 -14.05 21.25
CA PRO A 104 -7.50 -14.72 20.53
C PRO A 104 -7.65 -14.63 19.00
N PHE A 105 -6.53 -14.61 18.28
CA PHE A 105 -6.44 -14.62 16.81
C PHE A 105 -6.13 -16.05 16.30
N PRO A 106 -7.09 -16.98 16.24
CA PRO A 106 -6.80 -18.42 16.14
C PRO A 106 -6.32 -18.88 14.75
N TYR A 107 -6.62 -18.14 13.68
CA TYR A 107 -6.43 -18.62 12.31
C TYR A 107 -5.03 -18.31 11.74
N ARG A 108 -4.01 -19.01 12.25
CA ARG A 108 -2.61 -18.87 11.75
C ARG A 108 -2.42 -19.34 10.30
N ALA A 109 -3.32 -20.18 9.79
CA ALA A 109 -3.26 -20.68 8.40
C ALA A 109 -3.78 -19.65 7.38
N LEU A 110 -4.46 -18.60 7.84
CA LEU A 110 -4.96 -17.52 6.98
C LEU A 110 -4.02 -16.32 7.06
N VAL A 111 -3.96 -15.57 5.96
CA VAL A 111 -3.27 -14.28 5.95
C VAL A 111 -4.04 -13.32 6.85
N SER A 112 -3.36 -12.78 7.86
CA SER A 112 -3.92 -11.75 8.73
C SER A 112 -3.70 -10.39 8.10
N ILE A 113 -4.71 -9.56 8.16
CA ILE A 113 -4.71 -8.23 7.55
C ILE A 113 -5.16 -7.20 8.56
N MET A 114 -4.56 -6.02 8.43
CA MET A 114 -4.94 -4.84 9.17
C MET A 114 -5.32 -3.77 8.16
N CYS A 115 -6.43 -3.10 8.41
CA CYS A 115 -6.92 -2.02 7.59
C CYS A 115 -6.71 -0.71 8.32
N VAL A 116 -6.07 0.24 7.65
CA VAL A 116 -5.88 1.61 8.15
C VAL A 116 -6.44 2.56 7.10
N ASP A 117 -7.49 3.32 7.46
CA ASP A 117 -8.15 4.27 6.56
C ASP A 117 -8.56 3.64 5.21
N GLY A 118 -9.05 2.40 5.26
CA GLY A 118 -9.51 1.63 4.10
C GLY A 118 -8.43 0.93 3.28
N VAL A 119 -7.15 1.04 3.66
CA VAL A 119 -6.04 0.34 2.99
C VAL A 119 -5.61 -0.87 3.80
N SER A 120 -5.55 -2.03 3.16
CA SER A 120 -5.09 -3.28 3.75
C SER A 120 -3.56 -3.31 3.81
N ILE A 121 -3.02 -3.72 4.95
CA ILE A 121 -1.62 -4.02 5.16
C ILE A 121 -1.49 -5.44 5.74
N PRO A 122 -0.51 -6.25 5.30
CA PRO A 122 -0.22 -7.53 5.92
C PRO A 122 0.10 -7.36 7.40
N ALA A 123 -0.42 -8.27 8.22
CA ALA A 123 -0.18 -8.28 9.65
C ALA A 123 0.35 -9.65 10.12
N VAL A 124 1.21 -9.61 11.15
CA VAL A 124 1.76 -10.80 11.81
C VAL A 124 1.06 -10.99 13.15
N ILE A 125 0.62 -12.21 13.42
CA ILE A 125 0.03 -12.60 14.71
C ILE A 125 1.15 -12.83 15.73
N SER A 126 1.00 -12.27 16.93
CA SER A 126 1.91 -12.57 18.04
C SER A 126 1.92 -14.05 18.45
N SER A 127 2.96 -14.46 19.17
CA SER A 127 3.08 -15.84 19.68
C SER A 127 1.94 -16.21 20.64
N ASP A 128 1.49 -15.26 21.46
CA ASP A 128 0.42 -15.41 22.44
C ASP A 128 -1.00 -15.25 21.86
N LEU A 129 -1.12 -15.01 20.55
CA LEU A 129 -2.38 -14.84 19.82
C LEU A 129 -3.23 -13.63 20.25
N ASN A 130 -2.68 -12.68 21.00
CA ASN A 130 -3.44 -11.53 21.52
C ASN A 130 -3.15 -10.20 20.82
N SER A 131 -2.30 -10.21 19.78
CA SER A 131 -2.03 -9.03 18.99
C SER A 131 -1.72 -9.31 17.53
N LEU A 132 -2.01 -8.31 16.71
CA LEU A 132 -1.62 -8.22 15.30
C LEU A 132 -0.69 -7.04 15.12
N VAL A 133 0.40 -7.24 14.39
CA VAL A 133 1.39 -6.21 14.09
C VAL A 133 1.51 -6.04 12.59
N GLY A 134 1.18 -4.86 12.07
CA GLY A 134 1.38 -4.46 10.68
C GLY A 134 2.44 -3.36 10.57
N VAL A 135 3.11 -3.28 9.42
CA VAL A 135 4.06 -2.21 9.11
C VAL A 135 3.64 -1.54 7.80
N THR A 136 3.66 -0.20 7.79
CA THR A 136 3.40 0.61 6.60
C THR A 136 4.44 1.71 6.45
N PHE A 137 4.64 2.18 5.22
CA PHE A 137 5.47 3.34 4.89
C PHE A 137 4.62 4.56 4.50
N ASP A 138 3.31 4.42 4.39
CA ASP A 138 2.38 5.50 4.01
C ASP A 138 1.86 6.25 5.24
N GLU A 139 2.56 7.31 5.64
CA GLU A 139 2.13 8.20 6.75
C GLU A 139 0.76 8.86 6.49
N SER A 140 0.37 9.04 5.23
CA SER A 140 -0.86 9.77 4.89
C SER A 140 -2.14 9.08 5.38
N ARG A 141 -2.05 7.79 5.72
CA ARG A 141 -3.14 6.98 6.31
C ARG A 141 -3.22 7.10 7.82
N LEU A 142 -2.11 7.48 8.47
CA LEU A 142 -2.00 7.61 9.92
C LEU A 142 -2.35 9.03 10.33
N LYS A 143 -3.62 9.41 10.19
CA LYS A 143 -4.13 10.75 10.47
C LYS A 143 -5.19 10.73 11.57
N ASN A 144 -5.41 11.88 12.21
CA ASN A 144 -6.49 12.05 13.18
C ASN A 144 -7.84 11.65 12.56
N GLY A 145 -8.55 10.76 13.24
CA GLY A 145 -9.84 10.24 12.77
C GLY A 145 -9.77 9.06 11.81
N ALA A 146 -8.58 8.58 11.44
CA ALA A 146 -8.44 7.35 10.65
C ALA A 146 -9.05 6.15 11.39
N THR A 147 -9.74 5.30 10.64
CA THR A 147 -10.33 4.07 11.14
C THR A 147 -9.33 2.93 11.08
N MET A 148 -9.47 1.98 12.00
CA MET A 148 -8.72 0.73 11.96
C MET A 148 -9.65 -0.47 12.03
N ALA A 149 -9.32 -1.52 11.29
CA ALA A 149 -9.95 -2.82 11.41
C ALA A 149 -8.89 -3.91 11.29
N VAL A 150 -9.19 -5.10 11.79
CA VAL A 150 -8.36 -6.29 11.61
C VAL A 150 -9.23 -7.46 11.19
N GLY A 151 -8.66 -8.39 10.44
CA GLY A 151 -9.37 -9.55 9.95
C GLY A 151 -8.46 -10.57 9.30
N TYR A 152 -9.08 -11.51 8.62
CA TYR A 152 -8.41 -12.53 7.83
C TYR A 152 -8.89 -12.44 6.38
N GLY A 153 -7.95 -12.60 5.45
CA GLY A 153 -8.24 -12.47 4.03
C GLY A 153 -6.96 -12.31 3.24
N SER A 154 -7.08 -12.06 1.94
CA SER A 154 -5.93 -11.76 1.10
C SER A 154 -5.45 -10.32 1.30
N ALA A 155 -4.19 -10.02 0.94
CA ALA A 155 -3.65 -8.66 1.10
C ALA A 155 -4.34 -7.62 0.19
N ASP A 156 -5.02 -8.08 -0.87
CA ASP A 156 -5.88 -7.31 -1.77
C ASP A 156 -7.36 -7.32 -1.35
N ALA A 157 -7.70 -8.00 -0.24
CA ALA A 157 -9.06 -7.99 0.27
C ALA A 157 -9.48 -6.54 0.58
N SER A 158 -10.70 -6.19 0.17
CA SER A 158 -11.30 -4.92 0.54
C SER A 158 -11.38 -4.83 2.06
N CYS A 159 -11.06 -3.66 2.60
CA CYS A 159 -11.27 -3.31 4.01
C CYS A 159 -12.75 -3.15 4.38
N ASP A 160 -13.62 -3.91 3.71
CA ASP A 160 -15.05 -3.89 3.93
C ASP A 160 -15.38 -4.71 5.17
N ALA A 161 -15.74 -4.00 6.23
CA ALA A 161 -16.14 -4.58 7.50
C ALA A 161 -17.50 -5.31 7.46
N SER A 162 -18.16 -5.35 6.30
CA SER A 162 -19.36 -6.17 6.07
C SER A 162 -19.08 -7.67 6.10
N LEU A 163 -17.81 -8.07 6.03
CA LEU A 163 -17.39 -9.46 6.15
C LEU A 163 -17.29 -9.84 7.63
N ASP A 164 -17.98 -10.92 8.02
CA ASP A 164 -18.05 -11.45 9.40
C ASP A 164 -16.68 -11.83 10.02
N MET A 165 -15.60 -11.71 9.26
CA MET A 165 -14.22 -12.01 9.67
C MET A 165 -13.44 -10.77 10.12
N TYR A 166 -14.06 -9.58 10.13
CA TYR A 166 -13.40 -8.34 10.53
C TYR A 166 -13.90 -7.82 11.87
N SER A 167 -13.01 -7.14 12.58
CA SER A 167 -13.33 -6.34 13.76
C SER A 167 -12.82 -4.93 13.57
N ILE A 168 -13.74 -3.98 13.60
CA ILE A 168 -13.42 -2.55 13.57
C ILE A 168 -13.10 -2.10 15.00
N LEU A 169 -12.04 -1.30 15.14
CA LEU A 169 -11.77 -0.57 16.38
C LEU A 169 -12.73 0.63 16.46
N PRO A 170 -13.59 0.71 17.49
CA PRO A 170 -14.48 1.85 17.69
C PRO A 170 -13.71 3.17 17.83
N GLU A 171 -12.55 3.12 18.51
CA GLU A 171 -11.68 4.29 18.60
C GLU A 171 -10.92 4.54 17.30
N LYS A 172 -10.93 5.79 16.86
CA LYS A 172 -10.17 6.29 15.72
C LYS A 172 -8.77 6.75 16.14
N ILE A 173 -7.84 6.79 15.20
CA ILE A 173 -6.47 7.27 15.46
C ILE A 173 -6.48 8.70 16.00
N LYS A 174 -5.76 8.93 17.09
CA LYS A 174 -5.48 10.25 17.67
C LYS A 174 -3.97 10.45 17.79
N LEU A 175 -3.41 11.21 16.86
CA LEU A 175 -2.01 11.63 16.87
C LEU A 175 -1.76 12.70 17.93
N GLY A 176 -0.60 12.66 18.57
CA GLY A 176 -0.12 13.75 19.42
C GLY A 176 -0.49 13.64 20.90
N GLU A 177 -1.08 12.52 21.33
CA GLU A 177 -1.32 12.21 22.73
C GLU A 177 -0.65 10.87 23.08
N SER A 178 0.67 10.84 23.26
CA SER A 178 1.24 9.84 24.18
C SER A 178 1.37 10.53 25.52
N ARG A 179 0.48 10.21 26.46
CA ARG A 179 0.58 10.70 27.84
C ARG A 179 1.70 9.98 28.60
#